data_AF-A0AAW8KHM4-F1
#
_entry.id   AF-A0AAW8KHM4-F1
#
_cell.length_a   1.000
_cell.length_b   1.000
_cell.length_c   1.000
_cell.angle_alpha   90.00
_cell.angle_beta   90.00
_cell.angle_gamma   90.00
#
_symmetry.space_group_name_H-M   'P 1'
#
loop_
_entity.id
_entity.type
_entity.pdbx_description
1 polymer ?
#
loop_
_entity_poly.entity_id
_entity_poly.type
_entity_poly.pdbx_seq_one_letter_code
_entity_poly.pdbx_strand_id
1 'polypeptide(L)' 'MNIERDCEDCYKAEYMSGFIGQSFTGRITGVTSFGFFVELENSVEGLVSINDLPVGDYQLEEGIELKD' A
#
# COMPACT_ATOMS: atom_id res chain seq x y z
N MET A 1 -18.39 1.84 -13.70
CA MET A 1 -17.20 1.05 -13.31
C MET A 1 -16.36 1.69 -12.20
N ASN A 2 -16.35 3.02 -12.00
CA ASN A 2 -15.65 3.60 -10.84
C ASN A 2 -16.42 3.39 -9.53
N ILE A 3 -17.75 3.55 -9.56
CA ILE A 3 -18.60 3.46 -8.36
C ILE A 3 -18.47 2.11 -7.62
N GLU A 4 -18.39 1.00 -8.36
CA GLU A 4 -18.27 -0.33 -7.75
C GLU A 4 -16.95 -0.49 -6.99
N ARG A 5 -15.86 0.03 -7.55
CA ARG A 5 -14.54 0.02 -6.92
C ARG A 5 -14.49 0.97 -5.72
N ASP A 6 -14.99 2.19 -5.89
CA ASP A 6 -15.03 3.19 -4.81
C ASP A 6 -15.86 2.68 -3.61
N CYS A 7 -16.97 1.99 -3.88
CA CYS A 7 -17.76 1.34 -2.83
C CYS A 7 -17.00 0.19 -2.16
N GLU A 8 -16.34 -0.66 -2.94
CA GLU A 8 -15.55 -1.78 -2.42
C GLU A 8 -14.43 -1.28 -1.50
N ASP A 9 -13.73 -0.21 -1.89
CA ASP A 9 -12.66 0.39 -1.08
C ASP A 9 -13.20 0.95 0.23
N CYS A 10 -14.36 1.63 0.20
CA CYS A 10 -15.03 2.10 1.41
C CYS A 10 -15.40 0.94 2.36
N TYR A 11 -15.94 -0.15 1.81
CA TYR A 11 -16.31 -1.31 2.62
C TYR A 11 -15.09 -2.03 3.21
N LYS A 12 -14.00 -2.16 2.44
CA LYS A 12 -12.73 -2.71 2.92
C LYS A 12 -12.13 -1.85 4.03
N ALA A 13 -12.15 -0.53 3.88
CA ALA A 13 -11.67 0.40 4.90
C ALA A 13 -12.49 0.30 6.20
N GLU A 14 -13.82 0.27 6.08
CA GLU A 14 -14.72 0.09 7.23
C GLU A 14 -14.46 -1.24 7.94
N TYR A 15 -14.32 -2.34 7.18
CA TYR A 15 -13.98 -3.65 7.72
C TYR A 15 -12.65 -3.63 8.50
N MET A 16 -11.64 -2.94 7.98
CA MET A 16 -10.31 -2.86 8.61
C MET A 16 -10.26 -1.94 9.84
N SER A 17 -11.25 -1.07 10.05
CA SER A 17 -11.31 -0.20 11.23
C SER A 17 -11.25 -0.96 12.56
N GLY A 18 -11.80 -2.19 12.60
CA GLY A 18 -11.77 -3.07 13.77
C GLY A 18 -10.38 -3.68 14.08
N PHE A 19 -9.40 -3.50 13.19
CA PHE A 19 -8.07 -4.10 13.28
C PHE A 19 -6.96 -3.07 13.51
N ILE A 20 -7.31 -1.81 13.78
CA ILE A 20 -6.34 -0.74 14.06
C ILE A 20 -5.41 -1.15 15.23
N GLY A 21 -4.11 -0.94 15.02
CA GLY A 21 -3.06 -1.28 15.99
C GLY A 21 -2.55 -2.74 15.90
N GLN A 22 -3.18 -3.59 15.09
CA GLN A 22 -2.65 -4.91 14.77
C GLN A 22 -1.59 -4.82 13.66
N SER A 23 -0.72 -5.83 13.61
CA SER A 23 0.33 -5.95 12.60
C SER A 23 0.00 -7.09 11.65
N PHE A 24 0.22 -6.85 10.35
CA PHE A 24 -0.05 -7.81 9.29
C PHE A 24 1.14 -7.92 8.36
N THR A 25 1.35 -9.11 7.79
CA THR A 25 2.25 -9.28 6.66
C THR A 25 1.49 -8.89 5.38
N GLY A 26 2.13 -8.11 4.53
CA GLY A 26 1.58 -7.72 3.24
C GLY A 26 2.64 -7.74 2.14
N ARG A 27 2.17 -7.71 0.90
CA ARG A 27 3.02 -7.61 -0.29
C ARG A 27 3.00 -6.18 -0.79
N ILE A 28 4.18 -5.63 -1.09
CA ILE A 28 4.28 -4.32 -1.75
C ILE A 28 3.79 -4.46 -3.19
N THR A 29 2.76 -3.71 -3.56
CA THR A 29 2.13 -3.72 -4.89
C THR A 29 2.53 -2.53 -5.75
N GLY A 30 2.96 -1.44 -5.13
CA GLY A 30 3.43 -0.24 -5.83
C GLY A 30 4.30 0.63 -4.95
N VAL A 31 5.26 1.32 -5.55
CA VAL A 31 6.13 2.27 -4.86
C VAL A 31 6.04 3.61 -5.58
N THR A 32 5.93 4.69 -4.82
CA THR A 32 5.89 6.06 -5.32
C THR A 32 6.88 6.91 -4.51
N SER A 33 7.12 8.13 -4.96
CA SER A 33 7.99 9.07 -4.23
C SER A 33 7.44 9.48 -2.86
N PHE A 34 6.13 9.31 -2.63
CA PHE A 34 5.47 9.70 -1.38
C PHE A 34 5.18 8.51 -0.45
N GLY A 35 5.44 7.28 -0.86
CA GLY A 35 5.15 6.10 -0.07
C GLY A 35 5.08 4.82 -0.89
N PHE A 36 4.50 3.77 -0.31
CA PHE A 36 4.28 2.51 -1.02
C PHE A 36 2.95 1.88 -0.65
N PHE A 37 2.35 1.20 -1.61
CA PHE A 37 1.11 0.45 -1.45
C PHE A 37 1.42 -0.97 -1.01
N VAL A 38 0.70 -1.43 0.01
CA VAL A 38 0.82 -2.76 0.57
C VAL A 38 -0.54 -3.43 0.50
N GLU A 39 -0.61 -4.59 -0.15
CA GLU A 39 -1.77 -5.45 -0.20
C GLU A 39 -1.64 -6.59 0.83
N LEU A 40 -2.69 -6.79 1.62
CA LEU A 40 -2.81 -7.89 2.56
C LEU A 40 -3.42 -9.13 1.89
N GLU A 41 -3.35 -10.28 2.55
CA GLU A 41 -3.89 -11.55 2.01
C GLU A 41 -5.40 -11.50 1.73
N ASN A 42 -6.14 -10.64 2.44
CA ASN A 42 -7.58 -10.41 2.24
C ASN A 42 -7.89 -9.36 1.16
N SER A 43 -6.92 -8.99 0.32
CA SER A 43 -7.08 -8.05 -0.81
C SER A 43 -7.43 -6.61 -0.41
N VAL A 44 -7.23 -6.26 0.86
CA VAL A 44 -7.21 -4.87 1.30
C VAL A 44 -5.85 -4.28 0.94
N GLU A 45 -5.85 -3.15 0.25
CA GLU A 45 -4.66 -2.36 -0.03
C GLU A 45 -4.66 -1.08 0.82
N GLY A 46 -3.48 -0.71 1.31
CA GLY A 46 -3.26 0.53 2.04
C GLY A 46 -1.95 1.21 1.64
N LEU A 47 -1.86 2.52 1.87
CA LEU A 47 -0.68 3.33 1.61
C LEU A 47 0.13 3.53 2.90
N VAL A 48 1.41 3.19 2.86
CA VAL A 48 2.38 3.61 3.88
C VAL A 48 3.06 4.87 3.38
N SER A 49 2.91 5.97 4.13
CA SER A 49 3.53 7.25 3.80
C SER A 49 5.02 7.21 4.08
N ILE A 50 5.82 7.85 3.21
CA ILE A 50 7.27 8.01 3.44
C ILE A 50 7.56 8.75 4.76
N ASN A 51 6.64 9.61 5.20
CA ASN A 51 6.79 10.38 6.44
C ASN A 51 6.66 9.52 7.72
N ASP A 52 6.03 8.35 7.61
CA ASP A 52 5.85 7.42 8.72
C ASP A 52 7.02 6.41 8.81
N LEU A 53 7.95 6.46 7.86
CA LEU A 53 9.12 5.58 7.89
C LEU A 53 10.15 6.04 8.94
N PRO A 54 10.94 5.09 9.48
CA PRO A 54 12.07 5.42 10.33
C PRO A 54 12.99 6.46 9.69
N VAL A 55 13.73 7.21 10.51
CA VAL A 55 14.70 8.16 9.98
C VAL A 55 15.76 7.42 9.16
N GLY A 56 15.87 7.77 7.87
CA GLY A 56 16.80 7.15 6.93
C GLY A 56 16.80 7.87 5.59
N ASP A 57 17.84 7.60 4.79
CA ASP A 57 17.94 8.07 3.40
C ASP A 57 17.23 7.08 2.48
N TYR A 58 16.04 7.43 2.01
CA TYR A 58 15.26 6.63 1.06
C TYR A 58 15.41 7.19 -0.36
N GLN A 59 15.96 6.38 -1.26
CA GLN A 59 16.06 6.70 -2.68
C GLN A 59 15.16 5.77 -3.47
N LEU A 60 14.26 6.35 -4.26
CA LEU A 60 13.48 5.59 -5.23
C LEU A 60 14.32 5.48 -6.50
N GLU A 61 14.80 4.27 -6.80
CA GLU A 61 15.42 3.97 -8.08
C GLU A 61 14.38 3.36 -9.01
N GLU A 62 14.01 4.10 -10.06
CA GLU A 62 13.18 3.57 -11.15
C GLU A 62 14.09 2.86 -12.16
N GLY A 63 13.94 1.54 -12.29
CA GLY A 63 14.73 0.72 -13.21
C GLY A 63 13.86 -0.18 -14.08
N ILE A 64 14.03 -0.08 -15.40
CA ILE A 64 13.70 -1.18 -16.32
C ILE A 64 15.03 -1.74 -16.82
N GLU A 65 15.49 -2.85 -16.24
CA GLU A 65 16.58 -3.64 -16.85
C GLU A 65 15.96 -4.72 -17.75
N LEU A 66 15.84 -4.40 -19.03
CA LEU A 66 15.79 -5.43 -20.07
C LEU A 66 17.23 -5.81 -20.38
N LYS A 67 17.68 -6.97 -19.89
CA LYS A 67 18.84 -7.65 -20.48
C LYS A 67 18.35 -8.47 -21.66
N ASP A 68 18.96 -8.23 -22.82
CA ASP A 68 18.88 -9.07 -24.02
C ASP A 68 19.09 -10.57 -23.69
#